data_AF-A0A9Q3IQL1-F1
#
_entry.id   AF-A0A9Q3IQL1-F1
#
_cell.length_a   1.000
_cell.length_b   1.000
_cell.length_c   1.000
_cell.angle_alpha   90.00
_cell.angle_beta   90.00
_cell.angle_gamma   90.00
#
_symmetry.space_group_name_H-M   'P 1'
#
loop_
_entity.id
_entity.type
_entity.pdbx_description
1 polymer ?
#
loop_
_entity_poly.entity_id
_entity_poly.type
_entity_poly.pdbx_seq_one_letter_code
_entity_poly.pdbx_strand_id
1 'polypeptide(L)'
;MANIQASASSEVSRPPDFKTPSMKAPECFDGTQPFKFRSFIQSCQLIFHNDPANFSQDRKKALYATSFLVGRAAKRIEPYLSNLTNQDSSYLLNSWPLFESQLFTLFGDPNEVRKAEAELDGLRMKEGGHVALYISNFRSLG
;
A
#
# COMPACT_ATOMS: atom_id res chain seq x y z
N MET A 1 46.60 29.30 -26.75
CA MET A 1 45.98 27.95 -26.67
C MET A 1 45.86 27.57 -25.20
N ALA A 2 44.68 27.05 -24.82
CA ALA A 2 44.27 26.38 -23.58
C ALA A 2 44.30 27.16 -22.24
N ASN A 3 43.10 27.48 -21.78
CA ASN A 3 42.69 27.86 -20.42
C ASN A 3 42.02 26.62 -19.80
N ILE A 4 42.39 26.16 -18.61
CA ILE A 4 41.60 25.17 -17.85
C ILE A 4 41.62 25.55 -16.37
N GLN A 5 40.54 26.18 -15.96
CA GLN A 5 40.13 26.36 -14.57
C GLN A 5 39.49 25.05 -14.11
N ALA A 6 40.12 24.37 -13.14
CA ALA A 6 39.52 23.24 -12.46
C ALA A 6 38.65 23.75 -11.31
N SER A 7 37.35 23.87 -11.55
CA SER A 7 36.36 24.06 -10.48
C SER A 7 36.11 22.71 -9.81
N ALA A 8 36.59 22.56 -8.57
CA ALA A 8 36.22 21.43 -7.72
C ALA A 8 34.80 21.65 -7.20
N SER A 9 33.83 20.90 -7.73
CA SER A 9 32.50 20.80 -7.15
C SER A 9 32.55 19.86 -5.95
N SER A 10 32.40 20.42 -4.76
CA SER A 10 32.24 19.70 -3.50
C SER A 10 30.93 18.93 -3.49
N GLU A 11 31.01 17.61 -3.60
CA GLU A 11 29.89 16.68 -3.49
C GLU A 11 29.51 16.53 -2.01
N VAL A 12 28.43 17.22 -1.59
CA VAL A 12 27.88 17.09 -0.24
C VAL A 12 27.18 15.73 -0.15
N SER A 13 27.80 14.76 0.52
CA SER A 13 27.22 13.43 0.73
C SER A 13 25.93 13.55 1.57
N ARG A 14 24.79 13.21 0.96
CA ARG A 14 23.50 13.11 1.67
C ARG A 14 23.61 12.05 2.78
N PRO A 15 23.10 12.31 4.00
CA PRO A 15 23.08 11.28 5.04
C PRO A 15 22.30 10.04 4.53
N PRO A 16 22.70 8.82 4.91
CA PRO A 16 22.02 7.61 4.49
C PRO A 16 20.57 7.66 4.95
N ASP A 17 19.64 7.39 4.02
CA ASP A 17 18.23 7.24 4.34
C ASP A 17 18.09 6.26 5.51
N PHE A 18 17.28 6.63 6.50
CA PHE A 18 16.97 5.79 7.64
C PHE A 18 16.42 4.44 7.13
N LYS A 19 17.26 3.40 7.12
CA LYS A 19 16.84 2.02 6.88
C LYS A 19 16.63 1.37 8.24
N THR A 20 15.39 1.40 8.70
CA THR A 20 14.92 0.63 9.86
C THR A 20 15.34 -0.84 9.72
N PRO A 21 15.70 -1.57 10.80
CA PRO A 21 15.96 -3.00 10.74
C PRO A 21 14.81 -3.72 10.02
N SER A 22 15.17 -4.70 9.19
CA SER A 22 14.31 -5.36 8.19
C SER A 22 12.85 -5.42 8.63
N MET A 23 12.01 -4.65 7.93
CA MET A 23 10.58 -4.69 8.12
C MET A 23 10.03 -6.12 8.11
N LYS A 24 9.09 -6.42 9.02
CA LYS A 24 8.40 -7.72 9.03
C LYS A 24 7.65 -7.89 7.70
N ALA A 25 7.86 -9.03 7.04
CA ALA A 25 7.13 -9.37 5.83
C ALA A 25 5.61 -9.50 6.10
N PRO A 26 4.76 -9.28 5.09
CA PRO A 26 3.32 -9.51 5.19
C PRO A 26 3.02 -10.95 5.58
N GLU A 27 1.92 -11.16 6.28
CA GLU A 27 1.35 -12.50 6.43
C GLU A 27 0.69 -12.94 5.13
N CYS A 28 0.75 -14.24 4.81
CA CYS A 28 0.10 -14.75 3.61
C CYS A 28 -1.42 -14.51 3.68
N PHE A 29 -1.99 -14.07 2.57
CA PHE A 29 -3.41 -13.78 2.44
C PHE A 29 -4.09 -14.78 1.52
N ASP A 30 -5.05 -15.54 2.05
CA ASP A 30 -5.75 -16.60 1.31
C ASP A 30 -7.09 -16.15 0.73
N GLY A 31 -7.57 -14.95 1.08
CA GLY A 31 -8.85 -14.40 0.65
C GLY A 31 -10.08 -14.99 1.35
N THR A 32 -9.94 -15.66 2.50
CA THR A 32 -11.07 -16.24 3.24
C THR A 32 -11.63 -15.33 4.34
N GLN A 33 -10.80 -14.46 4.89
CA GLN A 33 -11.14 -13.57 6.01
C GLN A 33 -11.05 -12.10 5.57
N PRO A 34 -12.17 -11.46 5.20
CA PRO A 34 -12.17 -10.09 4.67
C PRO A 34 -11.50 -9.06 5.59
N PHE A 35 -11.70 -9.18 6.91
CA PHE A 35 -11.08 -8.28 7.89
C PHE A 35 -9.53 -8.35 7.91
N LYS A 36 -8.91 -9.41 7.39
CA LYS A 36 -7.45 -9.51 7.25
C LYS A 36 -6.92 -8.78 6.02
N PHE A 37 -7.78 -8.43 5.07
CA PHE A 37 -7.39 -7.73 3.85
C PHE A 37 -6.71 -6.39 4.17
N ARG A 38 -7.31 -5.59 5.06
CA ARG A 38 -6.76 -4.29 5.47
C ARG A 38 -5.37 -4.43 6.07
N SER A 39 -5.17 -5.36 7.01
CA SER A 39 -3.87 -5.62 7.62
C SER A 39 -2.81 -6.06 6.60
N PHE A 40 -3.20 -6.90 5.64
CA PHE A 40 -2.33 -7.31 4.54
C PHE A 40 -1.87 -6.11 3.70
N ILE A 41 -2.81 -5.29 3.20
CA ILE A 41 -2.50 -4.10 2.40
C ILE A 41 -1.62 -3.10 3.18
N GLN A 42 -1.95 -2.82 4.45
CA GLN A 42 -1.17 -1.92 5.30
C GLN A 42 0.27 -2.40 5.49
N SER A 43 0.47 -3.71 5.68
CA SER A 43 1.82 -4.27 5.80
C SER A 43 2.63 -4.12 4.51
N CYS A 44 2.02 -4.30 3.33
CA CYS A 44 2.65 -4.03 2.04
C CYS A 44 3.02 -2.54 1.89
N GLN A 45 2.08 -1.63 2.17
CA GLN A 45 2.29 -0.18 2.04
C GLN A 45 3.46 0.31 2.91
N LEU A 46 3.56 -0.18 4.16
CA LEU A 46 4.63 0.19 5.05
C LEU A 46 6.01 -0.24 4.50
N ILE A 47 6.09 -1.44 3.89
CA ILE A 47 7.32 -1.92 3.22
C ILE A 47 7.67 -1.04 2.01
N PHE A 48 6.68 -0.69 1.20
CA PHE A 48 6.91 0.15 0.02
C PHE A 48 7.38 1.56 0.38
N HIS A 49 6.87 2.12 1.49
CA HIS A 49 7.32 3.41 2.00
C HIS A 49 8.68 3.37 2.67
N ASN A 50 9.05 2.25 3.29
CA ASN A 50 10.37 2.07 3.91
C ASN A 50 11.48 1.84 2.88
N ASP A 51 11.17 1.26 1.71
CA ASP A 51 12.15 1.01 0.65
C ASP A 51 11.68 1.53 -0.73
N PRO A 52 11.60 2.86 -0.88
CA PRO A 52 11.11 3.48 -2.13
C PRO A 52 12.05 3.22 -3.32
N ALA A 53 13.33 2.91 -3.08
CA ALA A 53 14.26 2.57 -4.15
C ALA A 53 13.86 1.25 -4.83
N ASN A 54 13.60 0.20 -4.05
CA ASN A 54 13.14 -1.08 -4.57
C ASN A 54 11.68 -1.06 -5.02
N PHE A 55 10.82 -0.26 -4.38
CA PHE A 55 9.38 -0.18 -4.69
C PHE A 55 8.98 1.10 -5.44
N SER A 56 9.90 1.63 -6.25
CA SER A 56 9.71 2.83 -7.08
C SER A 56 8.66 2.68 -8.19
N GLN A 57 8.34 1.45 -8.59
CA GLN A 57 7.38 1.15 -9.65
C GLN A 57 6.21 0.35 -9.09
N ASP A 58 5.01 0.70 -9.52
CA ASP A 58 3.77 0.04 -9.13
C ASP A 58 3.76 -1.46 -9.45
N ARG A 59 4.34 -1.83 -10.59
CA ARG A 59 4.53 -3.24 -10.94
C ARG A 59 5.29 -4.03 -9.88
N LYS A 60 6.35 -3.46 -9.30
CA LYS A 60 7.14 -4.14 -8.26
C LYS A 60 6.32 -4.32 -6.98
N LYS A 61 5.47 -3.34 -6.63
CA LYS A 61 4.54 -3.42 -5.50
C LYS A 61 3.52 -4.54 -5.69
N ALA A 62 2.86 -4.57 -6.86
CA ALA A 62 1.84 -5.57 -7.18
C ALA A 62 2.42 -6.99 -7.22
N LEU A 63 3.60 -7.18 -7.83
CA LEU A 63 4.29 -8.46 -7.85
C LEU A 63 4.69 -8.93 -6.44
N TYR A 64 5.20 -8.02 -5.61
CA TYR A 64 5.54 -8.33 -4.23
C TYR A 64 4.31 -8.74 -3.43
N ALA A 65 3.21 -7.99 -3.47
CA ALA A 65 1.99 -8.39 -2.79
C ALA A 65 1.46 -9.73 -3.31
N THR A 66 1.56 -9.97 -4.62
CA THR A 66 1.12 -11.23 -5.24
C THR A 66 1.89 -12.45 -4.70
N SER A 67 3.17 -12.32 -4.34
CA SER A 67 3.95 -13.44 -3.77
C SER A 67 3.47 -13.91 -2.39
N PHE A 68 2.65 -13.10 -1.70
CA PHE A 68 2.04 -13.45 -0.41
C PHE A 68 0.59 -13.88 -0.56
N LEU A 69 0.04 -13.92 -1.78
CA LEU A 69 -1.28 -14.48 -2.01
C LEU A 69 -1.19 -16.01 -2.07
N VAL A 70 -2.09 -16.67 -1.36
CA VAL A 70 -2.17 -18.14 -1.32
C VAL A 70 -3.62 -18.60 -1.53
N GLY A 71 -3.83 -19.91 -1.69
CA GLY A 71 -5.16 -20.51 -1.74
C GLY A 71 -6.11 -19.85 -2.75
N ARG A 72 -7.27 -19.38 -2.26
CA ARG A 72 -8.30 -18.77 -3.11
C ARG A 72 -7.83 -17.44 -3.71
N ALA A 73 -7.06 -16.65 -2.96
CA ALA A 73 -6.52 -15.39 -3.45
C ALA A 73 -5.57 -15.60 -4.63
N ALA A 74 -4.60 -16.50 -4.49
CA ALA A 74 -3.69 -16.85 -5.58
C ALA A 74 -4.44 -17.32 -6.83
N LYS A 75 -5.44 -18.20 -6.68
CA LYS A 75 -6.25 -18.71 -7.79
C LYS A 75 -7.00 -17.60 -8.56
N ARG A 76 -7.41 -16.52 -7.89
CA ARG A 76 -8.05 -15.38 -8.57
C ARG A 76 -7.06 -14.53 -9.37
N ILE A 77 -5.80 -14.52 -8.96
CA ILE A 77 -4.74 -13.70 -9.59
C ILE A 77 -3.97 -14.48 -10.66
N GLU A 78 -3.99 -15.82 -10.62
CA GLU A 78 -3.34 -16.72 -11.58
C GLU A 78 -3.47 -16.31 -13.07
N PRO A 79 -4.64 -15.87 -13.59
CA PRO A 79 -4.74 -15.45 -14.99
C PRO A 79 -3.78 -14.31 -15.35
N TYR A 80 -3.52 -13.40 -14.41
CA TYR A 80 -2.62 -12.26 -14.62
C TYR A 80 -1.14 -12.66 -14.51
N LEU A 81 -0.82 -13.81 -13.93
CA LEU A 81 0.54 -14.34 -13.86
C LEU A 81 0.96 -15.03 -15.17
N SER A 82 -0.01 -15.44 -16.01
CA SER A 82 0.28 -16.09 -17.29
C SER A 82 0.98 -15.17 -18.32
N ASN A 83 0.83 -13.85 -18.17
CA ASN A 83 1.41 -12.85 -19.09
C ASN A 83 2.15 -11.74 -18.31
N LEU A 84 3.21 -12.13 -17.61
CA LEU A 84 4.07 -11.17 -16.88
C LEU A 84 4.83 -10.21 -17.82
N THR A 85 4.97 -10.51 -19.11
CA THR A 85 5.63 -9.61 -20.06
C THR A 85 4.71 -8.50 -20.56
N ASN A 86 3.42 -8.52 -20.20
CA ASN A 86 2.47 -7.47 -20.55
C ASN A 86 2.93 -6.10 -20.03
N GLN A 87 2.97 -5.10 -20.92
CA GLN A 87 3.39 -3.72 -20.63
C GLN A 87 2.22 -2.73 -20.59
N ASP A 88 0.99 -3.19 -20.82
CA ASP A 88 -0.20 -2.35 -20.77
C ASP A 88 -0.38 -1.80 -19.35
N SER A 89 -0.56 -0.48 -19.23
CA SER A 89 -0.79 0.20 -17.96
C SER A 89 -2.10 -0.19 -17.29
N SER A 90 -3.09 -0.65 -18.07
CA SER A 90 -4.36 -1.19 -17.57
C SER A 90 -4.23 -2.63 -17.04
N TYR A 91 -3.09 -3.28 -17.28
CA TYR A 91 -2.85 -4.62 -16.77
C TYR A 91 -2.74 -4.61 -15.25
N LEU A 92 -3.47 -5.52 -14.60
CA LEU A 92 -3.64 -5.53 -13.14
C LEU A 92 -2.31 -5.48 -12.38
N LEU A 93 -1.32 -6.24 -12.82
CA LEU A 93 -0.01 -6.33 -12.14
C LEU A 93 0.93 -5.16 -12.47
N ASN A 94 0.55 -4.24 -13.36
CA ASN A 94 1.35 -3.07 -13.72
C ASN A 94 0.96 -1.81 -12.94
N SER A 95 -0.16 -1.83 -12.21
CA SER A 95 -0.68 -0.67 -11.46
C SER A 95 -1.08 -1.09 -10.04
N TRP A 96 -0.48 -0.43 -9.04
CA TRP A 96 -0.79 -0.73 -7.64
C TRP A 96 -2.24 -0.34 -7.28
N PRO A 97 -2.75 0.86 -7.67
CA PRO A 97 -4.15 1.21 -7.43
C PRO A 97 -5.15 0.23 -8.06
N LEU A 98 -4.91 -0.23 -9.30
CA LEU A 98 -5.79 -1.22 -9.93
C LEU A 98 -5.73 -2.56 -9.20
N PHE A 99 -4.53 -3.00 -8.83
CA PHE A 99 -4.33 -4.22 -8.05
C PHE A 99 -5.09 -4.18 -6.72
N GLU A 100 -4.88 -3.13 -5.92
CA GLU A 100 -5.52 -2.95 -4.62
C GLU A 100 -7.05 -2.91 -4.74
N SER A 101 -7.58 -2.14 -5.69
CA SER A 101 -9.03 -2.04 -5.94
C SER A 101 -9.64 -3.38 -6.36
N GLN A 102 -8.96 -4.15 -7.22
CA GLN A 102 -9.43 -5.46 -7.65
C GLN A 102 -9.42 -6.46 -6.50
N LEU A 103 -8.35 -6.49 -5.69
CA LEU A 103 -8.29 -7.36 -4.52
C LEU A 103 -9.37 -6.99 -3.49
N PHE A 104 -9.60 -5.70 -3.26
CA PHE A 104 -10.69 -5.25 -2.39
C PHE A 104 -12.06 -5.71 -2.92
N THR A 105 -12.29 -5.58 -4.22
CA THR A 105 -13.54 -6.07 -4.85
C THR A 105 -13.73 -7.57 -4.69
N LEU A 106 -12.63 -8.34 -4.71
CA LEU A 106 -12.66 -9.80 -4.60
C LEU A 106 -12.76 -10.32 -3.16
N PHE A 107 -12.14 -9.62 -2.19
CA PHE A 107 -11.91 -10.15 -0.84
C PHE A 107 -12.16 -9.16 0.30
N GLY A 108 -12.33 -7.87 0.01
CA GLY A 108 -12.69 -6.86 1.00
C GLY A 108 -14.08 -7.10 1.57
N ASP A 109 -14.37 -6.52 2.73
CA ASP A 109 -15.71 -6.55 3.30
C ASP A 109 -16.55 -5.42 2.68
N PRO A 110 -17.59 -5.72 1.89
CA PRO A 110 -18.44 -4.67 1.30
C PRO A 110 -19.16 -3.83 2.37
N ASN A 111 -19.30 -4.36 3.59
CA ASN A 111 -19.92 -3.66 4.70
C ASN A 111 -18.93 -2.79 5.47
N GLU A 112 -17.61 -2.89 5.24
CA GLU A 112 -16.64 -2.03 5.92
C GLU A 112 -16.88 -0.56 5.58
N VAL A 113 -17.15 -0.27 4.29
CA VAL A 113 -17.51 1.08 3.84
C VAL A 113 -18.84 1.52 4.47
N ARG A 114 -19.91 0.72 4.37
CA ARG A 114 -21.20 1.06 4.98
C ARG A 114 -21.13 1.22 6.49
N LYS A 115 -20.29 0.43 7.15
CA LYS A 115 -20.09 0.48 8.60
C LYS A 115 -19.31 1.73 8.98
N ALA A 116 -18.27 2.09 8.22
CA ALA A 116 -17.55 3.35 8.41
C ALA A 116 -18.48 4.56 8.18
N GLU A 117 -19.30 4.54 7.13
CA GLU A 117 -20.33 5.55 6.86
C GLU A 117 -21.37 5.63 7.99
N ALA A 118 -21.91 4.50 8.44
CA ALA A 118 -22.86 4.45 9.55
C ALA A 118 -22.24 4.90 10.88
N GLU A 119 -20.96 4.58 11.13
CA GLU A 119 -20.22 5.05 12.30
C GLU A 119 -19.94 6.56 12.22
N LEU A 120 -19.68 7.11 11.04
CA LEU A 120 -19.57 8.55 10.80
C LEU A 120 -20.91 9.28 11.00
N ASP A 121 -22.00 8.74 10.46
CA ASP A 121 -23.36 9.29 10.65
C ASP A 121 -23.79 9.23 12.12
N GLY A 122 -23.38 8.17 12.82
CA GLY A 122 -23.57 8.01 14.27
C GLY A 122 -22.61 8.86 15.12
N LEU A 123 -21.54 9.40 14.53
CA LEU A 123 -20.53 10.20 15.22
C LEU A 123 -21.10 11.59 15.53
N ARG A 124 -21.81 11.69 16.65
CA ARG A 124 -22.26 12.98 17.19
C ARG A 124 -21.43 13.36 18.40
N MET A 125 -20.91 14.58 18.39
CA MET A 125 -20.32 15.17 19.58
C MET A 125 -21.43 15.32 20.64
N LYS A 126 -21.30 14.59 21.75
CA LYS A 126 -22.25 14.67 22.86
C LYS A 126 -22.15 16.05 23.52
N GLU A 127 -23.25 16.52 24.10
CA GLU A 127 -23.29 17.76 24.86
C GLU A 127 -22.32 17.67 26.05
N GLY A 128 -21.36 18.61 26.14
CA GLY A 128 -20.23 18.56 27.08
C GLY A 128 -19.04 17.70 26.66
N GLY A 129 -19.06 17.10 25.46
CA GLY A 129 -17.96 16.30 24.93
C GLY A 129 -16.72 17.12 24.55
N HIS A 130 -15.54 16.50 24.58
CA HIS A 130 -14.31 17.16 24.14
C HIS A 130 -14.15 17.08 22.62
N VAL A 131 -13.97 18.24 21.97
CA VAL A 131 -13.75 18.36 20.52
C VAL A 131 -12.58 17.49 20.04
N ALA A 132 -11.53 17.35 20.86
CA ALA A 132 -10.36 16.52 20.53
C ALA A 132 -10.71 15.03 20.35
N LEU A 133 -11.62 14.48 21.15
CA LEU A 133 -12.07 13.08 21.02
C LEU A 133 -12.88 12.88 19.74
N TYR A 134 -13.74 13.84 19.40
CA TYR A 134 -14.50 13.82 18.15
C TYR A 134 -13.58 13.83 16.92
N ILE A 135 -12.60 14.75 16.89
CA ILE A 135 -11.64 14.85 15.77
C ILE A 135 -10.81 13.57 15.64
N SER A 136 -10.38 12.98 16.75
CA SER A 136 -9.61 11.73 16.73
C SER A 136 -10.44 10.57 16.17
N ASN A 137 -11.69 10.42 16.60
CA ASN A 137 -12.55 9.34 16.12
C ASN A 137 -12.90 9.52 14.64
N PHE A 138 -13.24 10.74 14.21
CA PHE A 138 -13.51 11.05 12.82
C PHE A 138 -12.34 10.67 11.90
N ARG A 139 -11.10 10.98 12.31
CA ARG A 139 -9.88 10.64 11.55
C ARG A 139 -9.57 9.15 11.51
N SER A 140 -10.06 8.35 12.45
CA SER A 140 -9.82 6.90 12.47
C SER A 140 -10.75 6.11 11.55
N LEU A 141 -11.84 6.73 11.09
CA LEU A 141 -12.90 6.13 10.26
C LEU A 141 -12.76 6.44 8.76
N GLY A 142 -11.97 7.45 8.39
CA GLY A 142 -11.65 7.81 6.99
C GLY A 142 -10.25 7.34 6.60
#